data_AF-X0Z849-F1
#
_entry.id   AF-X0Z849-F1
#
_cell.length_a   1.000
_cell.length_b   1.000
_cell.length_c   1.000
_cell.angle_alpha   90.00
_cell.angle_beta   90.00
_cell.angle_gamma   90.00
#
_symmetry.space_group_name_H-M   'P 1'
#
loop_
_entity.id
_entity.type
_entity.pdbx_description
1 polymer ?
#
loop_
_entity_poly.entity_id
_entity_poly.type
_entity_poly.pdbx_seq_one_letter_code
_entity_poly.pdbx_strand_id
1 'polypeptide(L)'
;MRRATNPTRKISITIPESTFNSLDKTLSYSQSRSAFIADAIKMKLDGYQGETISEATSRSLMIQLRHRDDIDDTLKHLLLQILSK
;
A
#
# COMPACT_ATOMS: atom_id res chain seq x y z
N MET A 1 25.69 26.07 11.57
CA MET A 1 24.76 25.65 10.49
C MET A 1 24.44 24.16 10.69
N ARG A 2 23.28 23.82 11.23
CA ARG A 2 22.89 22.42 11.48
C ARG A 2 22.40 21.81 10.17
N ARG A 3 23.18 20.88 9.58
CA ARG A 3 22.74 20.11 8.42
C ARG A 3 21.57 19.23 8.85
N ALA A 4 20.53 19.13 8.02
CA ALA A 4 19.43 18.21 8.26
C ALA A 4 19.99 16.78 8.44
N THR A 5 19.55 16.09 9.49
CA THR A 5 20.00 14.73 9.81
C THR A 5 19.66 13.72 8.71
N ASN A 6 18.63 14.02 7.89
CA ASN A 6 18.26 13.22 6.71
C ASN A 6 17.97 14.14 5.51
N PRO A 7 18.99 14.49 4.69
CA PRO A 7 18.82 15.37 3.54
C PRO A 7 18.23 14.62 2.33
N THR A 8 17.32 15.28 1.60
CA THR A 8 16.76 14.76 0.35
C THR A 8 17.82 14.59 -0.73
N ARG A 9 17.77 13.49 -1.48
CA ARG A 9 18.63 13.23 -2.65
C ARG A 9 17.78 13.12 -3.91
N LYS A 10 18.23 13.73 -5.01
CA LYS A 10 17.57 13.62 -6.31
C LYS A 10 17.87 12.25 -6.92
N ILE A 11 16.84 11.61 -7.47
CA ILE A 11 16.95 10.43 -8.33
C ILE A 11 16.46 10.79 -9.73
N SER A 12 17.06 10.20 -10.76
CA SER A 12 16.59 10.30 -12.15
C SER A 12 16.23 8.90 -12.60
N ILE A 13 14.98 8.69 -12.99
CA ILE A 13 14.47 7.38 -13.40
C ILE A 13 13.74 7.51 -14.74
N THR A 14 13.84 6.47 -15.56
CA THR A 14 13.08 6.33 -16.80
C THR A 14 12.05 5.24 -16.57
N ILE A 15 10.79 5.52 -16.89
CA ILE A 15 9.67 4.57 -16.79
C ILE A 15 8.87 4.56 -18.10
N PRO A 16 8.14 3.48 -18.41
CA PRO A 16 7.25 3.45 -19.56
C PRO A 16 6.21 4.58 -19.52
N GLU A 17 5.84 5.10 -20.69
CA GLU A 17 4.85 6.17 -20.83
C GLU A 17 3.49 5.79 -20.23
N SER A 18 3.07 4.54 -20.42
CA SER A 18 1.84 4.01 -19.82
C SER A 18 1.85 4.09 -18.28
N THR A 19 2.98 3.80 -17.66
CA THR A 19 3.18 3.90 -16.20
C THR A 19 3.17 5.35 -15.75
N PHE A 20 3.83 6.24 -16.51
CA PHE A 20 3.82 7.68 -16.23
C PHE A 20 2.41 8.26 -16.27
N ASN A 21 1.64 7.94 -17.32
CA ASN A 21 0.26 8.40 -17.46
C ASN A 21 -0.65 7.85 -16.37
N SER A 22 -0.43 6.60 -15.95
CA SER A 22 -1.18 5.99 -14.84
C SER A 22 -0.87 6.68 -13.50
N LEU A 23 0.41 6.98 -13.26
CA LEU A 23 0.83 7.75 -12.08
C LEU A 23 0.16 9.13 -12.06
N ASP A 24 0.17 9.85 -13.18
CA ASP A 24 -0.40 11.20 -13.26
C ASP A 24 -1.92 11.22 -13.08
N LYS A 25 -2.63 10.19 -13.56
CA LYS A 25 -4.07 10.02 -13.34
C LYS A 25 -4.43 9.65 -11.90
N THR A 26 -3.57 8.89 -11.22
CA THR A 26 -3.80 8.39 -9.86
C THR A 26 -3.62 9.48 -8.82
N LEU A 27 -2.72 10.42 -9.07
CA LEU A 27 -2.44 11.53 -8.16
C LEU A 27 -3.56 12.57 -8.25
N SER A 28 -4.17 12.88 -7.10
CA SER A 28 -5.04 14.05 -7.02
C SER A 28 -4.22 15.33 -7.16
N TYR A 29 -4.88 16.44 -7.48
CA TYR A 29 -4.23 17.74 -7.71
C TYR A 29 -3.32 18.21 -6.56
N SER A 30 -3.52 17.69 -5.33
CA SER A 30 -2.74 18.05 -4.15
C SER A 30 -1.61 17.07 -3.79
N GLN A 31 -1.46 15.95 -4.50
CA GLN A 31 -0.46 14.94 -4.16
C GLN A 31 0.86 15.14 -4.90
N SER A 32 1.96 15.06 -4.16
CA SER A 32 3.31 15.16 -4.73
C SER A 32 3.75 13.85 -5.38
N ARG A 33 4.13 13.91 -6.67
CA ARG A 33 4.73 12.78 -7.41
C ARG A 33 5.93 12.18 -6.67
N SER A 34 6.80 13.02 -6.12
CA SER A 34 8.01 12.56 -5.41
C SER A 34 7.70 11.89 -4.08
N ALA A 35 6.65 12.34 -3.38
CA ALA A 35 6.19 11.70 -2.15
C ALA A 35 5.61 10.31 -2.46
N PHE A 36 4.74 10.21 -3.47
CA PHE A 36 4.17 8.93 -3.90
C PHE A 36 5.24 7.91 -4.28
N ILE A 37 6.23 8.33 -5.08
CA ILE A 37 7.33 7.44 -5.47
C ILE A 37 8.18 7.04 -4.25
N ALA A 38 8.45 7.96 -3.33
CA ALA A 38 9.20 7.66 -2.11
C ALA A 38 8.46 6.63 -1.23
N ASP A 39 7.15 6.78 -1.08
CA ASP A 39 6.33 5.83 -0.32
C ASP A 39 6.28 4.46 -0.99
N ALA A 40 6.13 4.39 -2.30
CA ALA A 40 6.17 3.13 -3.04
C ALA A 40 7.51 2.41 -2.90
N ILE A 41 8.63 3.15 -2.96
CA ILE A 41 9.98 2.61 -2.72
C ILE A 41 10.08 2.10 -1.29
N LYS A 42 9.61 2.89 -0.31
CA LYS A 42 9.64 2.52 1.11
C LYS A 42 8.83 1.25 1.38
N MET A 43 7.61 1.15 0.87
CA MET A 43 6.79 -0.06 0.96
C MET A 43 7.56 -1.28 0.42
N LYS A 44 8.17 -1.15 -0.76
CA LYS A 44 8.92 -2.26 -1.34
C LYS A 44 10.15 -2.67 -0.51
N LEU A 45 10.86 -1.69 0.07
CA LEU A 45 12.05 -1.92 0.91
C LEU A 45 11.69 -2.47 2.30
N ASP A 46 10.60 -2.00 2.89
CA ASP A 46 10.09 -2.44 4.20
C ASP A 46 9.45 -3.84 4.14
N GLY A 47 9.54 -4.53 3.00
CA GLY A 47 9.01 -5.87 2.83
C GLY A 47 7.49 -5.92 2.67
N TYR A 48 6.82 -4.79 2.39
CA TYR A 48 5.48 -4.81 1.76
C TYR A 48 5.61 -5.34 0.33
N GLN A 49 5.90 -6.64 0.22
CA GLN A 49 5.23 -7.44 -0.78
C GLN A 49 3.83 -7.58 -0.19
N GLY A 50 2.84 -6.85 -0.71
CA GLY A 50 1.47 -7.18 -0.37
C GLY A 50 1.35 -8.67 -0.59
N GLU A 51 1.05 -9.44 0.46
CA GLU A 51 0.94 -10.89 0.34
C GLU A 51 0.06 -11.14 -0.89
N THR A 52 0.63 -11.76 -1.91
CA THR A 52 -0.24 -12.23 -2.99
C THR A 52 -1.28 -13.14 -2.35
N ILE A 53 -2.50 -13.24 -2.90
CA ILE A 53 -3.55 -14.07 -2.29
C ILE A 53 -3.05 -15.49 -1.98
N SER A 54 -2.09 -15.99 -2.76
CA SER A 54 -1.39 -17.26 -2.57
C SER A 54 -0.41 -17.33 -1.38
N GLU A 55 0.19 -16.21 -1.01
CA GLU A 55 1.15 -16.11 0.11
C GLU A 55 0.47 -15.69 1.40
N ALA A 56 -0.74 -15.12 1.31
CA ALA A 56 -1.49 -14.65 2.44
C ALA A 56 -1.95 -15.81 3.33
N THR A 57 -1.64 -15.72 4.62
CA THR A 57 -2.19 -16.68 5.58
C THR A 57 -3.73 -16.57 5.59
N SER A 58 -4.43 -17.67 5.85
CA SER A 58 -5.90 -17.64 5.99
C SER A 58 -6.36 -16.60 7.00
N ARG A 59 -5.55 -16.35 8.05
CA ARG A 59 -5.81 -15.32 9.05
C ARG A 59 -5.73 -13.90 8.47
N SER A 60 -4.68 -13.58 7.72
CA SER A 60 -4.56 -12.30 7.01
C SER A 60 -5.74 -12.08 6.07
N LEU A 61 -6.11 -13.08 5.27
CA LEU A 61 -7.24 -13.01 4.35
C LEU A 61 -8.56 -12.73 5.09
N MET A 62 -8.82 -13.43 6.19
CA MET A 62 -10.04 -13.24 7.00
C MET A 62 -10.11 -11.83 7.61
N ILE A 63 -8.98 -11.26 8.05
CA ILE A 63 -8.92 -9.87 8.54
C ILE A 63 -9.23 -8.90 7.39
N GLN A 64 -8.62 -9.08 6.22
CA GLN A 64 -8.85 -8.20 5.08
C GLN A 64 -10.29 -8.29 4.56
N LEU A 65 -10.87 -9.49 4.54
CA LEU A 65 -12.28 -9.70 4.20
C LEU A 65 -13.20 -8.91 5.12
N ARG A 66 -13.02 -8.99 6.45
CA ARG A 66 -13.84 -8.29 7.46
C ARG A 66 -13.99 -6.78 7.18
N HIS A 67 -12.95 -6.14 6.63
CA HIS A 67 -12.92 -4.70 6.40
C HIS A 67 -13.62 -4.25 5.12
N ARG A 68 -14.18 -5.17 4.33
CA ARG A 68 -14.90 -4.80 3.12
C ARG A 68 -16.36 -4.43 3.39
N ASP A 69 -16.86 -3.49 2.59
CA ASP A 69 -18.23 -2.97 2.68
C ASP A 69 -19.24 -3.85 1.92
N ASP A 70 -18.77 -4.80 1.10
CA ASP A 70 -19.58 -5.69 0.26
C ASP A 70 -19.97 -7.02 0.94
N ILE A 71 -19.60 -7.22 2.20
CA ILE A 71 -19.93 -8.40 2.99
C ILE A 71 -20.90 -8.07 4.13
N ASP A 72 -21.83 -8.99 4.40
CA ASP A 72 -22.86 -8.82 5.41
C ASP A 72 -22.31 -8.90 6.86
N ASP A 73 -23.04 -8.31 7.80
CA ASP A 73 -22.62 -8.21 9.20
C ASP A 73 -22.53 -9.56 9.92
N THR A 74 -23.35 -10.54 9.53
CA THR A 74 -23.27 -11.92 10.01
C THR A 74 -21.92 -12.54 9.65
N LEU A 75 -21.47 -12.35 8.41
CA LEU A 75 -20.17 -12.85 7.98
C LEU A 75 -19.02 -12.15 8.73
N LYS A 76 -19.12 -10.84 8.96
CA LYS A 76 -18.14 -10.09 9.79
C LYS A 76 -18.06 -10.63 11.21
N HIS A 77 -19.21 -10.94 11.84
CA HIS A 77 -19.28 -11.51 13.18
C HIS A 77 -18.67 -12.92 13.24
N LEU A 78 -18.95 -13.78 12.26
CA LEU A 78 -18.37 -15.12 12.17
C LEU A 78 -16.85 -15.07 12.03
N LEU A 79 -16.34 -14.19 11.16
CA LEU A 79 -14.89 -14.00 10.98
C LEU A 79 -14.22 -13.54 12.28
N LEU A 80 -14.83 -12.61 13.01
CA LEU A 80 -14.32 -12.19 14.33
C LEU A 80 -14.26 -13.36 15.32
N GLN A 81 -15.29 -14.18 15.40
CA GLN A 81 -15.33 -15.33 16.29
C GLN A 81 -14.23 -16.35 15.95
N ILE A 82 -14.00 -16.59 14.66
CA ILE A 82 -12.94 -17.50 14.19
C ILE A 82 -11.54 -16.92 14.49
N LEU A 83 -11.34 -15.61 14.32
CA LEU A 83 -10.08 -14.91 14.58
C LEU A 83 -9.73 -14.77 16.08
N SER A 84 -10.73 -14.95 16.95
CA SER A 84 -10.60 -14.84 18.41
C SER A 84 -10.23 -16.17 19.09
N LYS A 85 -10.26 -17.28 18.35
CA LYS A 85 -9.72 -18.58 18.77
C LYS A 85 -8.22 -18.66 18.49
#